data_AF-A0A800XLG8-F1
#
_entry.id   AF-A0A800XLG8-F1
#
_cell.length_a   1.000
_cell.length_b   1.000
_cell.length_c   1.000
_cell.angle_alpha   90.00
_cell.angle_beta   90.00
_cell.angle_gamma   90.00
#
_symmetry.space_group_name_H-M   'P 1'
#
loop_
_entity.id
_entity.type
_entity.pdbx_description
1 polymer ?
#
loop_
_entity_poly.entity_id
_entity_poly.type
_entity_poly.pdbx_seq_one_letter_code
_entity_poly.pdbx_strand_id
1 'polypeptide(L)'
;MEINADLHIHSKYSAATSNRMDMQTLAKEAAKKGIKLVGTGDCLHPKWLSEIRALESVDEGTFVVNGTHFVLTGEVEDSSQVHHLLILPSVSKAEELHERLAKHSNDITSEGRPKIFLNGEQIAQHAIEVGALIGPCHAFTPWTAIYAYFDHLSDCYGSMTEHVSFVELGLSADSDYADRIKELENLTFLTNSDAHSPWPIRLAREFNRLRVDAPTSDEVMQAILRKNNRKPVLNVGLPPEEGKYNESACIRCYKHYTLRECLMKKWRCACGGIIKKGVMDRVNELADHEEPRHPDHRPPYLKLIPLAEIIAMALGVSGPNSRAVQKVWDVLIHELGDEVAVLVDADINQLDMVDACVRDAIGQFRKGQVILHPGGGGRYGRIELPSSNGTSTAQQKGQAQSAIFDFR
;
A
#
# COMPACT_ATOMS: atom_id res chain seq x y z
N MET A 1 0.27 -19.96 -12.56
CA MET A 1 0.77 -18.68 -13.12
C MET A 1 1.14 -17.71 -11.99
N GLU A 2 1.78 -16.59 -12.30
CA GLU A 2 2.01 -15.49 -11.34
C GLU A 2 1.29 -14.23 -11.84
N ILE A 3 0.60 -13.53 -10.94
CA ILE A 3 -0.13 -12.29 -11.24
C ILE A 3 0.25 -11.19 -10.24
N ASN A 4 0.28 -9.94 -10.69
CA ASN A 4 0.38 -8.79 -9.79
C ASN A 4 -1.03 -8.34 -9.39
N ALA A 5 -1.24 -8.08 -8.11
CA ALA A 5 -2.52 -7.76 -7.52
C ALA A 5 -2.44 -6.61 -6.50
N ASP A 6 -3.32 -5.62 -6.64
CA ASP A 6 -3.53 -4.54 -5.66
C ASP A 6 -4.96 -4.63 -5.13
N LEU A 7 -5.13 -5.04 -3.88
CA LEU A 7 -6.41 -5.46 -3.32
C LEU A 7 -7.13 -4.37 -2.52
N HIS A 8 -6.48 -3.22 -2.31
CA HIS A 8 -7.02 -2.13 -1.51
C HIS A 8 -6.92 -0.81 -2.27
N ILE A 9 -8.07 -0.38 -2.79
CA ILE A 9 -8.28 0.91 -3.45
C ILE A 9 -9.64 1.47 -3.01
N HIS A 10 -9.91 2.72 -3.39
CA HIS A 10 -11.20 3.35 -3.19
C HIS A 10 -11.87 3.75 -4.50
N SER A 11 -13.20 3.67 -4.54
CA SER A 11 -14.00 4.12 -5.68
C SER A 11 -14.23 5.63 -5.66
N LYS A 12 -14.82 6.15 -6.73
CA LYS A 12 -15.31 7.55 -6.81
C LYS A 12 -16.35 7.94 -5.74
N TYR A 13 -16.85 6.98 -4.94
CA TYR A 13 -17.81 7.21 -3.85
C TYR A 13 -17.14 7.41 -2.48
N SER A 14 -15.84 7.19 -2.36
CA SER A 14 -15.11 7.50 -1.14
C SER A 14 -14.77 8.99 -1.03
N ALA A 15 -14.78 9.51 0.19
CA ALA A 15 -14.28 10.85 0.47
C ALA A 15 -12.83 11.05 -0.02
N ALA A 16 -12.50 12.28 -0.42
CA ALA A 16 -11.17 12.69 -0.89
C ALA A 16 -10.58 11.82 -2.04
N THR A 17 -11.44 11.13 -2.78
CA THR A 17 -11.05 10.24 -3.88
C THR A 17 -11.39 10.86 -5.24
N SER A 18 -10.57 10.57 -6.26
CA SER A 18 -10.80 11.11 -7.60
C SER A 18 -12.11 10.59 -8.20
N ASN A 19 -12.88 11.47 -8.86
CA ASN A 19 -14.03 11.07 -9.68
C ASN A 19 -13.66 10.14 -10.86
N ARG A 20 -12.35 9.97 -11.14
CA ARG A 20 -11.80 9.05 -12.14
C ARG A 20 -11.50 7.66 -11.59
N MET A 21 -11.80 7.39 -10.31
CA MET A 21 -11.80 6.03 -9.74
C MET A 21 -13.05 5.27 -10.20
N ASP A 22 -13.22 5.18 -11.51
CA ASP A 22 -14.24 4.39 -12.20
C ASP A 22 -13.61 3.14 -12.82
N MET A 23 -14.40 2.07 -13.01
CA MET A 23 -13.88 0.77 -13.44
C MET A 23 -13.13 0.80 -14.79
N GLN A 24 -13.55 1.67 -15.71
CA GLN A 24 -12.92 1.77 -17.03
C GLN A 24 -11.55 2.44 -16.94
N THR A 25 -11.45 3.55 -16.19
CA THR A 25 -10.17 4.23 -15.96
C THR A 25 -9.23 3.33 -15.15
N LEU A 26 -9.72 2.69 -14.09
CA LEU A 26 -8.93 1.76 -13.27
C LEU A 26 -8.35 0.61 -14.11
N ALA A 27 -9.17 -0.04 -14.92
CA ALA A 27 -8.71 -1.15 -15.77
C ALA A 27 -7.60 -0.73 -16.74
N LYS A 28 -7.76 0.44 -17.36
CA LYS A 28 -6.77 1.00 -18.30
C LYS A 28 -5.45 1.33 -17.62
N GLU A 29 -5.49 2.01 -16.48
CA GLU A 29 -4.27 2.43 -15.79
C GLU A 29 -3.59 1.26 -15.06
N ALA A 30 -4.36 0.28 -14.56
CA ALA A 30 -3.85 -0.99 -14.04
C ALA A 30 -3.07 -1.77 -15.11
N ALA A 31 -3.57 -1.81 -16.34
CA ALA A 31 -2.88 -2.46 -17.45
C ALA A 31 -1.52 -1.79 -17.74
N LYS A 32 -1.45 -0.45 -17.77
CA LYS A 32 -0.16 0.25 -17.94
C LYS A 32 0.78 0.04 -16.76
N LYS A 33 0.23 -0.10 -15.56
CA LYS A 33 1.01 -0.37 -14.34
C LYS A 33 1.55 -1.81 -14.32
N GLY A 34 0.87 -2.76 -14.95
CA GLY A 34 1.23 -4.19 -14.93
C GLY A 34 0.46 -4.99 -13.88
N ILE A 35 -0.72 -4.51 -13.49
CA ILE A 35 -1.57 -5.13 -12.47
C ILE A 35 -2.69 -5.89 -13.14
N LYS A 36 -2.63 -7.22 -13.05
CA LYS A 36 -3.59 -8.12 -13.70
C LYS A 36 -4.90 -8.21 -12.94
N LEU A 37 -4.87 -8.02 -11.63
CA LEU A 37 -6.01 -8.15 -10.73
C LEU A 37 -6.08 -6.98 -9.75
N VAL A 38 -7.24 -6.34 -9.64
CA VAL A 38 -7.44 -5.18 -8.75
C VAL A 38 -8.61 -5.47 -7.82
N GLY A 39 -8.50 -5.11 -6.54
CA GLY A 39 -9.66 -5.08 -5.66
C GLY A 39 -10.66 -4.04 -6.15
N THR A 40 -11.95 -4.30 -6.08
CA THR A 40 -12.95 -3.30 -6.53
C THR A 40 -12.92 -2.03 -5.68
N GLY A 41 -12.51 -2.14 -4.41
CA GLY A 41 -12.78 -1.14 -3.39
C GLY A 41 -14.27 -0.98 -3.13
N ASP A 42 -14.63 -0.47 -1.96
CA ASP A 42 -15.97 0.04 -1.63
C ASP A 42 -17.15 -0.89 -2.01
N CYS A 43 -16.95 -2.21 -2.06
CA CYS A 43 -17.95 -3.14 -2.62
C CYS A 43 -19.24 -3.26 -1.78
N LEU A 44 -19.26 -2.69 -0.58
CA LEU A 44 -20.44 -2.56 0.26
C LEU A 44 -21.31 -1.36 -0.10
N HIS A 45 -20.81 -0.43 -0.91
CA HIS A 45 -21.58 0.74 -1.36
C HIS A 45 -22.56 0.33 -2.48
N PRO A 46 -23.88 0.51 -2.32
CA PRO A 46 -24.89 -0.11 -3.19
C PRO A 46 -24.84 0.38 -4.64
N LYS A 47 -24.54 1.66 -4.88
CA LYS A 47 -24.40 2.16 -6.26
C LYS A 47 -23.14 1.63 -6.93
N TRP A 48 -22.05 1.46 -6.17
CA TRP A 48 -20.81 0.91 -6.70
C TRP A 48 -20.95 -0.57 -7.01
N LEU A 49 -21.57 -1.34 -6.11
CA LEU A 49 -21.89 -2.75 -6.34
C LEU A 49 -22.79 -2.95 -7.57
N SER A 50 -23.74 -2.04 -7.82
CA SER A 50 -24.56 -2.05 -9.05
C SER A 50 -23.71 -1.83 -10.30
N GLU A 51 -22.74 -0.90 -10.27
CA GLU A 51 -21.81 -0.70 -11.38
C GLU A 51 -20.90 -1.92 -11.61
N ILE A 52 -20.42 -2.57 -10.54
CA ILE A 52 -19.63 -3.82 -10.61
C ILE A 52 -20.42 -4.95 -11.26
N ARG A 53 -21.69 -5.12 -10.86
CA ARG A 53 -22.58 -6.15 -11.41
C ARG A 53 -22.86 -6.01 -12.90
N ALA A 54 -22.75 -4.80 -13.44
CA ALA A 54 -22.96 -4.54 -14.85
C ALA A 54 -21.75 -4.90 -15.73
N LEU A 55 -20.61 -5.25 -15.11
CA LEU A 55 -19.41 -5.68 -15.82
C LEU A 55 -19.55 -7.11 -16.35
N GLU A 56 -18.64 -7.50 -17.23
CA GLU A 56 -18.49 -8.89 -17.65
C GLU A 56 -18.01 -9.75 -16.47
N SER A 57 -18.79 -10.76 -16.11
CA SER A 57 -18.47 -11.71 -15.04
C SER A 57 -17.65 -12.87 -15.59
N VAL A 58 -16.56 -13.18 -14.89
CA VAL A 58 -15.79 -14.42 -15.05
C VAL A 58 -16.38 -15.52 -14.17
N ASP A 59 -16.73 -15.15 -12.94
CA ASP A 59 -17.50 -15.94 -11.97
C ASP A 59 -18.26 -15.01 -11.01
N GLU A 60 -18.93 -15.57 -9.99
CA GLU A 60 -19.74 -14.82 -9.02
C GLU A 60 -18.98 -13.76 -8.20
N GLY A 61 -17.65 -13.87 -8.10
CA GLY A 61 -16.78 -12.96 -7.34
C GLY A 61 -15.74 -12.22 -8.19
N THR A 62 -15.70 -12.50 -9.49
CA THR A 62 -14.63 -12.04 -10.39
C THR A 62 -15.21 -11.39 -11.64
N PHE A 63 -14.77 -10.19 -11.94
CA PHE A 63 -15.20 -9.39 -13.09
C PHE A 63 -14.02 -9.05 -13.99
N VAL A 64 -14.27 -8.70 -15.24
CA VAL A 64 -13.21 -8.30 -16.18
C VAL A 64 -13.58 -7.03 -16.94
N VAL A 65 -12.61 -6.14 -17.10
CA VAL A 65 -12.71 -4.94 -17.93
C VAL A 65 -11.41 -4.77 -18.68
N ASN A 66 -11.46 -4.75 -20.02
CA ASN A 66 -10.29 -4.58 -20.89
C ASN A 66 -9.12 -5.51 -20.54
N GLY A 67 -9.41 -6.74 -20.10
CA GLY A 67 -8.41 -7.73 -19.72
C GLY A 67 -7.87 -7.62 -18.28
N THR A 68 -8.25 -6.60 -17.51
CA THR A 68 -7.94 -6.47 -16.08
C THR A 68 -9.05 -7.11 -15.26
N HIS A 69 -8.69 -7.98 -14.33
CA HIS A 69 -9.63 -8.68 -13.46
C HIS A 69 -9.91 -7.86 -12.19
N PHE A 70 -11.12 -7.99 -11.67
CA PHE A 70 -11.55 -7.33 -10.44
C PHE A 70 -12.15 -8.34 -9.47
N VAL A 71 -11.74 -8.28 -8.21
CA VAL A 71 -12.30 -9.08 -7.11
C VAL A 71 -12.91 -8.18 -6.05
N LEU A 72 -13.98 -8.63 -5.41
CA LEU A 72 -14.74 -7.81 -4.47
C LEU A 72 -13.93 -7.53 -3.21
N THR A 73 -13.57 -6.26 -3.01
CA THR A 73 -12.93 -5.79 -1.78
C THR A 73 -13.62 -4.54 -1.23
N GLY A 74 -13.54 -4.35 0.07
CA GLY A 74 -14.05 -3.15 0.74
C GLY A 74 -13.29 -2.88 2.03
N GLU A 75 -13.19 -1.60 2.39
CA GLU A 75 -12.63 -1.16 3.67
C GLU A 75 -13.77 -0.62 4.54
N VAL A 76 -13.76 -0.92 5.84
CA VAL A 76 -14.72 -0.40 6.82
C VAL A 76 -13.98 0.19 8.02
N GLU A 77 -14.51 1.25 8.63
CA GLU A 77 -13.99 1.84 9.87
C GLU A 77 -14.82 1.38 11.07
N ASP A 78 -14.17 0.88 12.12
CA ASP A 78 -14.84 0.45 13.35
C ASP A 78 -15.08 1.60 14.35
N SER A 79 -15.69 1.27 15.49
CA SER A 79 -15.96 2.22 16.58
C SER A 79 -14.70 2.78 17.25
N SER A 80 -13.54 2.13 17.09
CA SER A 80 -12.22 2.59 17.57
C SER A 80 -11.45 3.38 16.52
N GLN A 81 -12.05 3.60 15.34
CA GLN A 81 -11.44 4.19 14.14
C GLN A 81 -10.42 3.27 13.44
N VAL A 82 -10.34 1.98 13.77
CA VAL A 82 -9.49 1.04 13.05
C VAL A 82 -10.15 0.67 11.73
N HIS A 83 -9.34 0.63 10.67
CA HIS A 83 -9.80 0.18 9.37
C HIS A 83 -9.55 -1.31 9.14
N HIS A 84 -10.50 -1.96 8.48
CA HIS A 84 -10.47 -3.40 8.20
C HIS A 84 -10.73 -3.66 6.71
N LEU A 85 -9.85 -4.44 6.08
CA LEU A 85 -9.99 -4.86 4.69
C LEU A 85 -10.80 -6.15 4.65
N LEU A 86 -11.79 -6.17 3.76
CA LEU A 86 -12.67 -7.29 3.49
C LEU A 86 -12.43 -7.77 2.06
N ILE A 87 -12.30 -9.08 1.87
CA ILE A 87 -12.21 -9.71 0.55
C ILE A 87 -13.34 -10.74 0.46
N LEU A 88 -14.25 -10.56 -0.49
CA LEU A 88 -15.49 -11.32 -0.55
C LEU A 88 -15.52 -12.32 -1.71
N PRO A 89 -16.11 -13.50 -1.48
CA PRO A 89 -16.12 -14.58 -2.48
C PRO A 89 -17.12 -14.34 -3.61
N SER A 90 -18.18 -13.56 -3.38
CA SER A 90 -19.22 -13.31 -4.37
C SER A 90 -20.02 -12.05 -4.10
N VAL A 91 -20.71 -11.59 -5.14
CA VAL A 91 -21.63 -10.47 -5.09
C VAL A 91 -22.79 -10.72 -4.10
N SER A 92 -23.31 -11.94 -4.03
CA SER A 92 -24.36 -12.31 -3.06
C SER A 92 -23.88 -12.20 -1.61
N LYS A 93 -22.60 -12.49 -1.35
CA LYS A 93 -21.99 -12.33 -0.02
C LYS A 93 -21.70 -10.87 0.32
N ALA A 94 -21.41 -10.02 -0.68
CA ALA A 94 -21.34 -8.57 -0.49
C ALA A 94 -22.68 -7.97 -0.08
N GLU A 95 -23.78 -8.39 -0.71
CA GLU A 95 -25.13 -7.97 -0.28
C GLU A 95 -25.48 -8.48 1.13
N GLU A 96 -25.22 -9.75 1.42
CA GLU A 96 -25.49 -10.32 2.75
C GLU A 96 -24.72 -9.55 3.83
N LEU A 97 -23.45 -9.22 3.59
CA LEU A 97 -22.64 -8.44 4.52
C LEU A 97 -23.14 -6.99 4.64
N HIS A 98 -23.50 -6.36 3.51
CA HIS A 98 -24.10 -5.03 3.50
C HIS A 98 -25.34 -4.99 4.39
N GLU A 99 -26.29 -5.93 4.24
CA GLU A 99 -27.53 -5.96 5.03
C GLU A 99 -27.27 -6.15 6.53
N ARG A 100 -26.24 -6.93 6.88
CA ARG A 100 -25.81 -7.13 8.28
C ARG A 100 -25.25 -5.83 8.86
N LEU A 101 -24.30 -5.21 8.17
CA LEU A 101 -23.58 -4.03 8.65
C LEU A 101 -24.39 -2.74 8.56
N ALA A 102 -25.35 -2.63 7.63
CA ALA A 102 -26.19 -1.44 7.46
C ALA A 102 -27.06 -1.13 8.68
N LYS A 103 -27.35 -2.12 9.52
CA LYS A 103 -28.05 -1.93 10.80
C LYS A 103 -27.20 -1.17 11.82
N HIS A 104 -25.90 -1.07 11.57
CA HIS A 104 -24.88 -0.50 12.44
C HIS A 104 -24.11 0.63 11.76
N SER A 105 -24.63 1.24 10.70
CA SER A 105 -23.96 2.33 9.98
C SER A 105 -24.97 3.40 9.56
N ASN A 106 -24.52 4.66 9.57
CA ASN A 106 -25.31 5.78 9.06
C ASN A 106 -24.95 6.16 7.61
N ASP A 107 -23.83 5.65 7.09
CA ASP A 107 -23.21 6.15 5.85
C ASP A 107 -22.88 5.05 4.83
N ILE A 108 -23.18 3.77 5.10
CA ILE A 108 -22.97 2.65 4.17
C ILE A 108 -23.64 2.77 2.80
N THR A 109 -24.63 3.65 2.67
CA THR A 109 -25.31 3.91 1.40
C THR A 109 -24.82 5.18 0.68
N SER A 110 -23.96 5.97 1.33
CA SER A 110 -23.49 7.28 0.84
C SER A 110 -21.98 7.40 0.73
N GLU A 111 -21.21 6.67 1.52
CA GLU A 111 -19.74 6.70 1.55
C GLU A 111 -19.16 5.36 1.08
N GLY A 112 -18.00 5.41 0.42
CA GLY A 112 -17.31 4.21 -0.06
C GLY A 112 -16.66 3.38 1.06
N ARG A 113 -16.10 4.05 2.07
CA ARG A 113 -15.67 3.46 3.35
C ARG A 113 -16.68 3.82 4.44
N PRO A 114 -17.60 2.92 4.81
CA PRO A 114 -18.56 3.20 5.85
C PRO A 114 -17.96 3.13 7.24
N LYS A 115 -18.48 3.96 8.13
CA LYS A 115 -18.29 3.81 9.57
C LYS A 115 -19.32 2.83 10.12
N ILE A 116 -18.83 1.80 10.80
CA ILE A 116 -19.64 0.77 11.44
C ILE A 116 -19.54 0.95 12.97
N PHE A 117 -20.68 1.14 13.63
CA PHE A 117 -20.80 1.28 15.09
C PHE A 117 -20.69 -0.08 15.81
N LEU A 118 -19.65 -0.84 15.46
CA LEU A 118 -19.26 -2.12 16.04
C LEU A 118 -17.76 -2.08 16.34
N ASN A 119 -17.26 -2.98 17.18
CA ASN A 119 -15.81 -3.16 17.36
C ASN A 119 -15.23 -4.14 16.32
N GLY A 120 -13.90 -4.21 16.21
CA GLY A 120 -13.20 -5.13 15.30
C GLY A 120 -13.64 -6.60 15.43
N GLU A 121 -13.82 -7.11 16.66
CA GLU A 121 -14.33 -8.47 16.91
C GLU A 121 -15.70 -8.73 16.26
N GLN A 122 -16.66 -7.82 16.45
CA GLN A 122 -18.01 -7.94 15.88
C GLN A 122 -18.02 -7.82 14.36
N ILE A 123 -17.19 -6.93 13.79
CA ILE A 123 -17.03 -6.81 12.33
C ILE A 123 -16.43 -8.10 11.76
N ALA A 124 -15.40 -8.65 12.40
CA ALA A 124 -14.79 -9.91 12.00
C ALA A 124 -15.81 -11.06 12.02
N GLN A 125 -16.61 -11.18 13.08
CA GLN A 125 -17.67 -12.18 13.16
C GLN A 125 -18.63 -12.10 11.97
N HIS A 126 -19.11 -10.90 11.61
CA HIS A 126 -19.98 -10.73 10.45
C HIS A 126 -19.31 -11.06 9.12
N ALA A 127 -18.03 -10.69 8.95
CA ALA A 127 -17.26 -10.99 7.75
C ALA A 127 -17.07 -12.51 7.56
N ILE A 128 -16.69 -13.22 8.62
CA ILE A 128 -16.44 -14.66 8.58
C ILE A 128 -17.72 -15.45 8.29
N GLU A 129 -18.85 -15.05 8.87
CA GLU A 129 -20.16 -15.70 8.64
C GLU A 129 -20.60 -15.68 7.17
N VAL A 130 -20.21 -14.66 6.41
CA VAL A 130 -20.49 -14.58 4.97
C VAL A 130 -19.38 -15.21 4.12
N GLY A 131 -18.32 -15.73 4.74
CA GLY A 131 -17.17 -16.34 4.07
C GLY A 131 -16.16 -15.33 3.53
N ALA A 132 -16.15 -14.08 4.00
CA ALA A 132 -15.15 -13.10 3.64
C ALA A 132 -13.83 -13.36 4.39
N LEU A 133 -12.70 -13.00 3.77
CA LEU A 133 -11.45 -12.82 4.50
C LEU A 133 -11.42 -11.42 5.11
N ILE A 134 -10.88 -11.31 6.32
CA ILE A 134 -10.70 -10.04 7.03
C ILE A 134 -9.27 -9.90 7.56
N GLY A 135 -8.75 -8.68 7.52
CA GLY A 135 -7.50 -8.29 8.17
C GLY A 135 -7.44 -6.78 8.42
N PRO A 136 -6.60 -6.31 9.35
CA PRO A 136 -6.42 -4.88 9.56
C PRO A 136 -5.77 -4.24 8.32
N CYS A 137 -6.30 -3.08 7.90
CA CYS A 137 -5.67 -2.26 6.88
C CYS A 137 -4.44 -1.55 7.43
N HIS A 138 -3.47 -1.28 6.56
CA HIS A 138 -2.31 -0.39 6.78
C HIS A 138 -1.82 -0.32 8.25
N ALA A 139 -1.57 -1.49 8.85
CA ALA A 139 -1.61 -1.74 10.30
C ALA A 139 -0.69 -0.86 11.14
N PHE A 140 0.36 -0.32 10.53
CA PHE A 140 1.40 0.50 11.17
C PHE A 140 1.22 2.01 10.95
N THR A 141 0.20 2.42 10.21
CA THR A 141 -0.09 3.84 9.98
C THR A 141 -0.39 4.54 11.31
N PRO A 142 0.14 5.75 11.59
CA PRO A 142 -0.04 6.40 12.90
C PRO A 142 -1.46 6.92 13.21
N TRP A 143 -2.44 6.57 12.38
CA TRP A 143 -3.86 6.92 12.51
C TRP A 143 -4.67 5.81 11.82
N THR A 144 -5.91 5.66 12.26
CA THR A 144 -6.91 4.72 11.72
C THR A 144 -6.46 3.26 11.53
N ALA A 145 -5.35 2.86 12.15
CA ALA A 145 -4.75 1.54 12.02
C ALA A 145 -4.67 0.86 13.38
N ILE A 146 -4.65 -0.47 13.38
CA ILE A 146 -4.72 -1.27 14.61
C ILE A 146 -3.64 -0.89 15.62
N TYR A 147 -2.37 -0.82 15.22
CA TYR A 147 -1.27 -0.53 16.15
C TYR A 147 -1.15 0.94 16.56
N ALA A 148 -1.99 1.83 16.00
CA ALA A 148 -2.14 3.19 16.51
C ALA A 148 -3.01 3.25 17.77
N TYR A 149 -3.93 2.29 17.94
CA TYR A 149 -4.92 2.28 19.04
C TYR A 149 -4.78 1.09 19.99
N PHE A 150 -4.19 -0.02 19.53
CA PHE A 150 -4.05 -1.27 20.25
C PHE A 150 -2.59 -1.74 20.27
N ASP A 151 -2.21 -2.53 21.28
CA ASP A 151 -0.89 -3.15 21.37
C ASP A 151 -0.88 -4.56 20.76
N HIS A 152 -2.02 -5.25 20.75
CA HIS A 152 -2.15 -6.62 20.20
C HIS A 152 -3.35 -6.78 19.28
N LEU A 153 -3.30 -7.76 18.36
CA LEU A 153 -4.45 -8.14 17.54
C LEU A 153 -5.65 -8.54 18.40
N SER A 154 -5.41 -9.23 19.52
CA SER A 154 -6.44 -9.69 20.44
C SER A 154 -7.21 -8.57 21.13
N ASP A 155 -6.60 -7.39 21.27
CA ASP A 155 -7.28 -6.25 21.89
C ASP A 155 -8.34 -5.64 20.95
N CYS A 156 -8.17 -5.83 19.64
CA CYS A 156 -9.10 -5.36 18.61
C CYS A 156 -10.12 -6.45 18.20
N TYR A 157 -9.63 -7.67 17.97
CA TYR A 157 -10.42 -8.77 17.41
C TYR A 157 -10.93 -9.77 18.46
N GLY A 158 -10.50 -9.69 19.73
CA GLY A 158 -11.00 -10.53 20.80
C GLY A 158 -10.92 -12.03 20.47
N SER A 159 -12.05 -12.73 20.60
CA SER A 159 -12.16 -14.16 20.26
C SER A 159 -12.02 -14.45 18.76
N MET A 160 -12.15 -13.45 17.88
CA MET A 160 -11.99 -13.59 16.43
C MET A 160 -10.55 -13.48 15.93
N THR A 161 -9.57 -13.30 16.83
CA THR A 161 -8.15 -13.11 16.46
C THR A 161 -7.61 -14.23 15.55
N GLU A 162 -7.92 -15.49 15.85
CA GLU A 162 -7.47 -16.65 15.07
C GLU A 162 -8.12 -16.74 13.66
N HIS A 163 -9.11 -15.89 13.39
CA HIS A 163 -9.79 -15.83 12.10
C HIS A 163 -9.31 -14.66 11.22
N VAL A 164 -8.46 -13.79 11.75
CA VAL A 164 -7.75 -12.77 10.96
C VAL A 164 -6.91 -13.51 9.91
N SER A 165 -7.15 -13.22 8.64
CA SER A 165 -6.61 -14.00 7.52
C SER A 165 -5.28 -13.46 7.01
N PHE A 166 -5.04 -12.17 7.20
CA PHE A 166 -3.87 -11.44 6.72
C PHE A 166 -3.68 -10.15 7.54
N VAL A 167 -2.55 -9.49 7.36
CA VAL A 167 -2.33 -8.11 7.78
C VAL A 167 -1.84 -7.30 6.57
N GLU A 168 -2.45 -6.15 6.34
CA GLU A 168 -1.94 -5.20 5.36
C GLU A 168 -0.89 -4.28 6.02
N LEU A 169 0.32 -4.25 5.49
CA LEU A 169 1.43 -3.48 6.07
C LEU A 169 1.17 -1.98 5.96
N GLY A 170 0.77 -1.55 4.76
CA GLY A 170 0.59 -0.15 4.40
C GLY A 170 1.90 0.60 4.22
N LEU A 171 1.78 1.84 3.75
CA LEU A 171 2.88 2.68 3.25
C LEU A 171 3.98 3.05 4.26
N SER A 172 3.80 2.68 5.53
CA SER A 172 4.68 3.08 6.63
C SER A 172 5.52 1.93 7.19
N ALA A 173 5.36 0.71 6.67
CA ALA A 173 6.08 -0.46 7.13
C ALA A 173 6.36 -1.43 5.98
N ASP A 174 7.48 -2.15 6.10
CA ASP A 174 7.82 -3.28 5.25
C ASP A 174 7.70 -4.60 6.05
N SER A 175 8.09 -5.70 5.42
CA SER A 175 8.08 -7.01 6.08
C SER A 175 9.10 -7.11 7.22
N ASP A 176 10.21 -6.36 7.16
CA ASP A 176 11.24 -6.35 8.22
C ASP A 176 10.70 -5.70 9.50
N TYR A 177 9.90 -4.64 9.37
CA TYR A 177 9.22 -4.04 10.52
C TYR A 177 8.23 -5.02 11.16
N ALA A 178 7.39 -5.65 10.33
CA ALA A 178 6.31 -6.50 10.82
C ALA A 178 6.79 -7.86 11.38
N ASP A 179 7.80 -8.49 10.78
CA ASP A 179 8.34 -9.79 11.25
C ASP A 179 9.21 -9.69 12.51
N ARG A 180 9.25 -8.53 13.15
CA ARG A 180 9.76 -8.38 14.53
C ARG A 180 8.69 -8.61 15.57
N ILE A 181 7.42 -8.67 15.17
CA ILE A 181 6.25 -8.85 16.05
C ILE A 181 5.74 -10.28 15.87
N LYS A 182 5.84 -11.10 16.93
CA LYS A 182 5.61 -12.54 16.85
C LYS A 182 4.17 -12.91 16.54
N GLU A 183 3.18 -12.14 17.01
CA GLU A 183 1.77 -12.42 16.71
C GLU A 183 1.44 -12.35 15.20
N LEU A 184 2.28 -11.67 14.40
CA LEU A 184 2.12 -11.55 12.95
C LEU A 184 2.78 -12.68 12.15
N GLU A 185 3.59 -13.53 12.80
CA GLU A 185 4.41 -14.58 12.16
C GLU A 185 3.58 -15.51 11.28
N ASN A 186 2.34 -15.83 11.69
CA ASN A 186 1.48 -16.77 10.96
C ASN A 186 0.59 -16.11 9.89
N LEU A 187 0.53 -14.77 9.84
CA LEU A 187 -0.35 -14.06 8.92
C LEU A 187 0.33 -13.79 7.57
N THR A 188 -0.47 -13.87 6.50
CA THR A 188 -0.03 -13.40 5.19
C THR A 188 0.09 -11.88 5.23
N PHE A 189 1.21 -11.34 4.73
CA PHE A 189 1.37 -9.90 4.57
C PHE A 189 0.84 -9.48 3.20
N LEU A 190 0.00 -8.46 3.21
CA LEU A 190 -0.44 -7.77 2.01
C LEU A 190 0.17 -6.38 1.95
N THR A 191 0.50 -5.97 0.73
CA THR A 191 1.02 -4.65 0.39
C THR A 191 0.15 -4.11 -0.73
N ASN A 192 -0.70 -3.14 -0.40
CA ASN A 192 -1.70 -2.59 -1.30
C ASN A 192 -1.63 -1.07 -1.27
N SER A 193 -2.11 -0.42 -2.33
CA SER A 193 -1.79 0.98 -2.55
C SER A 193 -2.60 1.96 -1.70
N ASP A 194 -3.78 1.56 -1.22
CA ASP A 194 -4.80 2.48 -0.71
C ASP A 194 -5.02 3.64 -1.71
N ALA A 195 -5.25 3.27 -2.98
CA ALA A 195 -5.32 4.25 -4.05
C ALA A 195 -6.59 5.09 -3.97
N HIS A 196 -6.39 6.40 -3.93
CA HIS A 196 -7.43 7.42 -4.06
C HIS A 196 -7.40 8.12 -5.45
N SER A 197 -6.53 7.65 -6.35
CA SER A 197 -6.35 8.18 -7.70
C SER A 197 -5.91 7.06 -8.64
N PRO A 198 -6.44 7.00 -9.88
CA PRO A 198 -6.26 5.83 -10.73
C PRO A 198 -4.90 5.81 -11.42
N TRP A 199 -4.14 6.90 -11.33
CA TRP A 199 -2.89 7.04 -12.08
C TRP A 199 -1.80 6.11 -11.53
N PRO A 200 -0.92 5.53 -12.37
CA PRO A 200 0.13 4.57 -11.97
C PRO A 200 1.07 5.02 -10.84
N ILE A 201 1.16 6.33 -10.59
CA ILE A 201 1.92 6.92 -9.47
C ILE A 201 1.23 6.74 -8.10
N ARG A 202 -0.04 6.34 -8.09
CA ARG A 202 -0.83 6.05 -6.87
C ARG A 202 -1.39 4.64 -6.91
N LEU A 203 -2.06 4.26 -7.99
CA LEU A 203 -2.55 2.91 -8.20
C LEU A 203 -1.39 1.91 -8.16
N ALA A 204 -1.52 0.89 -7.31
CA ALA A 204 -0.50 -0.11 -7.08
C ALA A 204 0.91 0.45 -6.84
N ARG A 205 1.02 1.57 -6.11
CA ARG A 205 2.31 2.00 -5.52
C ARG A 205 2.84 0.97 -4.53
N GLU A 206 1.94 0.15 -3.97
CA GLU A 206 2.25 -1.14 -3.36
C GLU A 206 1.34 -2.20 -3.99
N PHE A 207 1.85 -3.40 -4.19
CA PHE A 207 1.09 -4.54 -4.72
C PHE A 207 1.72 -5.87 -4.31
N ASN A 208 1.02 -6.94 -4.60
CA ASN A 208 1.42 -8.32 -4.28
C ASN A 208 1.63 -9.06 -5.59
N ARG A 209 2.68 -9.88 -5.70
CA ARG A 209 2.72 -10.94 -6.71
C ARG A 209 2.22 -12.22 -6.08
N LEU A 210 1.21 -12.82 -6.69
CA LEU A 210 0.55 -14.04 -6.22
C LEU A 210 0.76 -15.17 -7.21
N ARG A 211 1.06 -16.36 -6.70
CA ARG A 211 1.01 -17.61 -7.47
C ARG A 211 -0.38 -18.21 -7.37
N VAL A 212 -1.05 -18.32 -8.50
CA VAL A 212 -2.44 -18.78 -8.66
C VAL A 212 -2.59 -19.60 -9.94
N ASP A 213 -3.67 -20.38 -10.07
CA ASP A 213 -3.99 -21.07 -11.32
C ASP A 213 -4.76 -20.17 -12.30
N ALA A 214 -5.56 -19.23 -11.78
CA ALA A 214 -6.30 -18.23 -12.54
C ALA A 214 -6.49 -16.92 -11.74
N PRO A 215 -6.73 -15.76 -12.39
CA PRO A 215 -7.01 -14.50 -11.73
C PRO A 215 -8.48 -14.41 -11.26
N THR A 216 -8.87 -15.26 -10.32
CA THR A 216 -10.24 -15.32 -9.75
C THR A 216 -10.25 -15.08 -8.25
N SER A 217 -11.41 -14.73 -7.70
CA SER A 217 -11.61 -14.47 -6.27
C SER A 217 -11.19 -15.65 -5.39
N ASP A 218 -11.64 -16.88 -5.72
CA ASP A 218 -11.25 -18.07 -4.96
C ASP A 218 -9.73 -18.28 -4.97
N GLU A 219 -9.08 -18.17 -6.13
CA GLU A 219 -7.63 -18.34 -6.22
C GLU A 219 -6.84 -17.30 -5.40
N VAL A 220 -7.29 -16.04 -5.38
CA VAL A 220 -6.71 -15.00 -4.52
C VAL A 220 -6.92 -15.33 -3.05
N MET A 221 -8.12 -15.75 -2.65
CA MET A 221 -8.40 -16.15 -1.27
C MET A 221 -7.57 -17.38 -0.85
N GLN A 222 -7.42 -18.39 -1.71
CA GLN A 222 -6.54 -19.54 -1.47
C GLN A 222 -5.07 -19.11 -1.37
N ALA A 223 -4.63 -18.14 -2.18
CA ALA A 223 -3.27 -17.60 -2.09
C ALA A 223 -3.02 -16.92 -0.75
N ILE A 224 -3.94 -16.08 -0.29
CA ILE A 224 -3.86 -15.40 1.01
C ILE A 224 -3.83 -16.42 2.15
N LEU A 225 -4.67 -17.46 2.08
CA LEU A 225 -4.69 -18.55 3.05
C LEU A 225 -3.55 -19.56 2.88
N ARG A 226 -2.70 -19.40 1.86
CA ARG A 226 -1.56 -20.26 1.51
C ARG A 226 -1.94 -21.74 1.32
N LYS A 227 -3.04 -22.00 0.63
CA LYS A 227 -3.59 -23.33 0.38
C LYS A 227 -3.32 -23.83 -1.03
N ASN A 228 -3.27 -25.16 -1.21
CA ASN A 228 -3.19 -25.81 -2.52
C ASN A 228 -2.06 -25.27 -3.43
N ASN A 229 -0.89 -24.95 -2.85
CA ASN A 229 0.26 -24.33 -3.52
C ASN A 229 0.05 -22.90 -4.06
N ARG A 230 -1.10 -22.26 -3.79
CA ARG A 230 -1.29 -20.83 -4.00
C ARG A 230 -0.64 -20.08 -2.85
N LYS A 231 0.04 -18.98 -3.15
CA LYS A 231 0.73 -18.17 -2.15
C LYS A 231 1.17 -16.82 -2.71
N PRO A 232 1.41 -15.82 -1.84
CA PRO A 232 2.24 -14.68 -2.20
C PRO A 232 3.65 -15.14 -2.56
N VAL A 233 4.27 -14.48 -3.54
CA VAL A 233 5.66 -14.74 -3.96
C VAL A 233 6.54 -13.51 -3.88
N LEU A 234 5.96 -12.31 -3.86
CA LEU A 234 6.66 -11.04 -3.70
C LEU A 234 5.68 -10.01 -3.13
N ASN A 235 6.11 -9.24 -2.14
CA ASN A 235 5.46 -7.99 -1.78
C ASN A 235 6.28 -6.84 -2.38
N VAL A 236 5.62 -5.85 -2.96
CA VAL A 236 6.26 -4.65 -3.50
C VAL A 236 5.62 -3.44 -2.83
N GLY A 237 6.42 -2.51 -2.35
CA GLY A 237 5.91 -1.28 -1.78
C GLY A 237 6.99 -0.24 -1.51
N LEU A 238 6.58 0.86 -0.90
CA LEU A 238 7.47 2.01 -0.70
C LEU A 238 8.53 1.69 0.37
N PRO A 239 9.73 2.29 0.30
CA PRO A 239 10.64 2.29 1.44
C PRO A 239 9.96 2.99 2.64
N PRO A 240 9.70 2.31 3.77
CA PRO A 240 9.03 2.93 4.92
C PRO A 240 9.79 4.15 5.46
N GLU A 241 11.10 4.21 5.21
CA GLU A 241 11.97 5.33 5.55
C GLU A 241 11.53 6.64 4.88
N GLU A 242 10.88 6.61 3.71
CA GLU A 242 10.33 7.82 3.09
C GLU A 242 9.15 8.39 3.90
N GLY A 243 8.50 7.59 4.73
CA GLY A 243 7.31 7.96 5.49
C GLY A 243 7.49 9.22 6.35
N LYS A 244 6.48 10.11 6.33
CA LYS A 244 6.42 11.37 7.10
C LYS A 244 6.68 11.21 8.61
N TYR A 245 6.39 10.03 9.13
CA TYR A 245 6.47 9.69 10.53
C TYR A 245 7.25 8.40 10.75
N ASN A 246 8.25 8.09 9.91
CA ASN A 246 9.05 6.87 10.11
C ASN A 246 9.83 6.93 11.43
N GLU A 247 10.70 7.92 11.59
CA GLU A 247 11.47 8.13 12.83
C GLU A 247 10.81 9.15 13.77
N SER A 248 11.07 8.99 15.07
CA SER A 248 10.67 9.99 16.06
C SER A 248 11.40 11.31 15.83
N ALA A 249 10.63 12.37 15.59
CA ALA A 249 11.21 13.69 15.36
C ALA A 249 10.31 14.83 15.86
N CYS A 250 10.92 15.99 16.07
CA CYS A 250 10.18 17.19 16.43
C CYS A 250 9.30 17.67 15.26
N ILE A 251 8.03 17.95 15.53
CA ILE A 251 7.09 18.43 14.50
C ILE A 251 7.35 19.85 13.99
N ARG A 252 8.29 20.57 14.61
CA ARG A 252 8.61 21.97 14.23
C ARG A 252 9.98 22.11 13.59
N CYS A 253 11.03 21.56 14.19
CA CYS A 253 12.38 21.66 13.64
C CYS A 253 12.85 20.38 12.93
N TYR A 254 12.04 19.32 12.93
CA TYR A 254 12.34 18.02 12.31
C TYR A 254 13.65 17.37 12.79
N LYS A 255 14.16 17.77 13.96
CA LYS A 255 15.27 17.07 14.59
C LYS A 255 14.80 15.67 15.01
N HIS A 256 15.55 14.67 14.57
CA HIS A 256 15.34 13.26 14.89
C HIS A 256 15.88 12.96 16.29
N TYR A 257 15.25 11.99 16.95
CA TYR A 257 15.55 11.54 18.30
C TYR A 257 15.44 10.03 18.37
N THR A 258 16.35 9.40 19.11
CA THR A 258 16.17 8.00 19.53
C THR A 258 15.03 7.90 20.53
N LEU A 259 14.37 6.73 20.64
CA LEU A 259 13.33 6.49 21.65
C LEU A 259 13.81 6.82 23.08
N ARG A 260 15.06 6.47 23.40
CA ARG A 260 15.68 6.81 24.70
C ARG A 260 15.71 8.32 24.96
N GLU A 261 16.09 9.12 23.97
CA GLU A 261 16.08 10.58 24.10
C GLU A 261 14.67 11.14 24.22
N CYS A 262 13.71 10.59 23.47
CA CYS A 262 12.29 10.97 23.55
C CYS A 262 11.75 10.81 24.98
N LEU A 263 12.02 9.66 25.60
CA LEU A 263 11.61 9.36 26.98
C LEU A 263 12.27 10.30 27.99
N MET A 264 13.60 10.49 27.90
CA MET A 264 14.34 11.42 28.78
C MET A 264 13.83 12.86 28.67
N LYS A 265 13.42 13.28 27.47
CA LYS A 265 12.92 14.63 27.18
C LYS A 265 11.41 14.76 27.36
N LYS A 266 10.71 13.70 27.80
CA LYS A 266 9.25 13.67 27.94
C LYS A 266 8.53 14.20 26.70
N TRP A 267 9.01 13.79 25.52
CA TRP A 267 8.47 14.19 24.20
C TRP A 267 8.47 15.70 23.92
N ARG A 268 9.41 16.45 24.53
CA ARG A 268 9.61 17.90 24.30
C ARG A 268 10.98 18.19 23.67
N CYS A 269 10.98 18.85 22.52
CA CYS A 269 12.18 19.28 21.82
C CYS A 269 12.76 20.55 22.47
N ALA A 270 14.09 20.72 22.40
CA ALA A 270 14.79 21.92 22.88
C ALA A 270 14.33 23.22 22.20
N CYS A 271 13.77 23.15 20.98
CA CYS A 271 13.18 24.34 20.37
C CYS A 271 11.89 24.78 21.09
N GLY A 272 11.22 23.88 21.83
CA GLY A 272 9.88 24.05 22.41
C GLY A 272 8.77 23.29 21.67
N GLY A 273 9.10 22.52 20.62
CA GLY A 273 8.14 21.74 19.84
C GLY A 273 7.84 20.38 20.46
N ILE A 274 6.74 19.75 20.04
CA ILE A 274 6.40 18.38 20.41
C ILE A 274 7.27 17.42 19.59
N ILE A 275 7.81 16.38 20.24
CA ILE A 275 8.41 15.24 19.54
C ILE A 275 7.27 14.26 19.28
N LYS A 276 7.02 13.92 18.01
CA LYS A 276 6.02 12.92 17.63
C LYS A 276 6.72 11.58 17.45
N LYS A 277 6.14 10.52 18.05
CA LYS A 277 6.62 9.15 17.93
C LYS A 277 6.60 8.71 16.46
N GLY A 278 7.69 8.09 16.03
CA GLY A 278 7.78 7.47 14.70
C GLY A 278 7.23 6.05 14.68
N VAL A 279 6.86 5.57 13.50
CA VAL A 279 6.40 4.20 13.25
C VAL A 279 7.46 3.19 13.64
N MET A 280 8.74 3.45 13.33
CA MET A 280 9.84 2.58 13.72
C MET A 280 9.92 2.39 15.24
N ASP A 281 9.72 3.47 16.01
CA ASP A 281 9.70 3.38 17.48
C ASP A 281 8.44 2.70 18.01
N ARG A 282 7.30 2.85 17.33
CA ARG A 282 6.09 2.09 17.67
C ARG A 282 6.29 0.60 17.43
N VAL A 283 6.91 0.21 16.31
CA VAL A 283 7.29 -1.19 16.05
C VAL A 283 8.27 -1.70 17.12
N ASN A 284 9.27 -0.90 17.51
CA ASN A 284 10.21 -1.26 18.58
C ASN A 284 9.53 -1.51 19.93
N GLU A 285 8.42 -0.83 20.24
CA GLU A 285 7.66 -1.05 21.46
C GLU A 285 6.87 -2.38 21.43
N LEU A 286 6.47 -2.82 20.25
CA LEU A 286 5.66 -4.02 20.03
C LEU A 286 6.50 -5.27 19.73
N ALA A 287 7.75 -5.08 19.33
CA ALA A 287 8.62 -6.14 18.84
C ALA A 287 8.98 -7.16 19.93
N ASP A 288 8.82 -8.44 19.60
CA ASP A 288 9.34 -9.57 20.36
C ASP A 288 10.79 -9.92 19.98
N HIS A 289 11.26 -9.40 18.84
CA HIS A 289 12.57 -9.68 18.26
C HIS A 289 13.36 -8.39 17.98
N GLU A 290 14.64 -8.39 18.33
CA GLU A 290 15.53 -7.26 18.06
C GLU A 290 15.69 -7.05 16.55
N GLU A 291 15.96 -8.12 15.83
CA GLU A 291 16.09 -8.18 14.36
C GLU A 291 14.89 -8.90 13.72
N PRO A 292 14.56 -8.62 12.45
CA PRO A 292 13.47 -9.28 11.76
C PRO A 292 13.68 -10.80 11.67
N ARG A 293 12.61 -11.56 11.92
CA ARG A 293 12.61 -13.02 11.81
C ARG A 293 11.56 -13.47 10.80
N HIS A 294 11.96 -13.53 9.53
CA HIS A 294 11.08 -13.98 8.46
C HIS A 294 10.78 -15.49 8.56
N PRO A 295 9.51 -15.91 8.62
CA PRO A 295 9.15 -17.33 8.50
C PRO A 295 9.35 -17.83 7.06
N ASP A 296 9.49 -19.15 6.86
CA ASP A 296 9.75 -19.76 5.53
C ASP A 296 8.72 -19.40 4.45
N HIS A 297 7.50 -19.03 4.86
CA HIS A 297 6.42 -18.67 3.94
C HIS A 297 6.39 -17.18 3.59
N ARG A 298 7.21 -16.34 4.23
CA ARG A 298 7.26 -14.89 4.00
C ARG A 298 7.90 -14.62 2.63
N PRO A 299 7.18 -14.01 1.67
CA PRO A 299 7.80 -13.57 0.44
C PRO A 299 8.77 -12.40 0.71
N PRO A 300 9.77 -12.17 -0.15
CA PRO A 300 10.58 -10.97 -0.07
C PRO A 300 9.73 -9.70 -0.23
N TYR A 301 10.16 -8.61 0.41
CA TYR A 301 9.63 -7.26 0.20
C TYR A 301 10.60 -6.46 -0.69
N LEU A 302 10.14 -6.04 -1.86
CA LEU A 302 10.91 -5.23 -2.79
C LEU A 302 10.54 -3.75 -2.63
N LYS A 303 11.47 -2.96 -2.09
CA LYS A 303 11.35 -1.51 -1.89
C LYS A 303 11.46 -0.78 -3.24
N LEU A 304 10.34 -0.25 -3.74
CA LEU A 304 10.26 0.47 -5.00
C LEU A 304 9.39 1.71 -4.88
N ILE A 305 9.65 2.68 -5.74
CA ILE A 305 8.77 3.84 -5.97
C ILE A 305 8.27 3.80 -7.42
N PRO A 306 7.19 4.52 -7.76
CA PRO A 306 6.69 4.59 -9.13
C PRO A 306 7.77 4.98 -10.16
N LEU A 307 7.72 4.35 -11.34
CA LEU A 307 8.75 4.54 -12.38
C LEU A 307 8.93 6.01 -12.78
N ALA A 308 7.84 6.77 -12.87
CA ALA A 308 7.90 8.20 -13.17
C ALA A 308 8.71 9.00 -12.12
N GLU A 309 8.71 8.59 -10.86
CA GLU A 309 9.51 9.23 -9.80
C GLU A 309 11.00 8.87 -9.93
N ILE A 310 11.32 7.62 -10.29
CA ILE A 310 12.69 7.19 -10.60
C ILE A 310 13.24 7.97 -11.80
N ILE A 311 12.48 8.07 -12.88
CA ILE A 311 12.87 8.83 -14.09
C ILE A 311 13.06 10.31 -13.73
N ALA A 312 12.18 10.91 -12.92
CA ALA A 312 12.32 12.29 -12.50
C ALA A 312 13.64 12.54 -11.74
N MET A 313 14.00 11.62 -10.83
CA MET A 313 15.28 11.65 -10.12
C MET A 313 16.47 11.53 -11.08
N ALA A 314 16.42 10.56 -12.00
CA ALA A 314 17.49 10.31 -12.96
C ALA A 314 17.75 11.50 -13.90
N LEU A 315 16.68 12.19 -14.30
CA LEU A 315 16.75 13.38 -15.16
C LEU A 315 17.02 14.69 -14.38
N GLY A 316 17.03 14.65 -13.05
CA GLY A 316 17.21 15.84 -12.22
C GLY A 316 16.09 16.87 -12.36
N VAL A 317 14.87 16.44 -12.69
CA VAL A 317 13.70 17.33 -12.85
C VAL A 317 12.79 17.27 -11.63
N SER A 318 12.06 18.36 -11.39
CA SER A 318 11.34 18.57 -10.13
C SER A 318 10.09 17.71 -9.94
N GLY A 319 9.57 17.06 -10.99
CA GLY A 319 8.31 16.33 -10.87
C GLY A 319 8.09 15.22 -11.90
N PRO A 320 7.41 14.15 -11.48
CA PRO A 320 7.12 12.98 -12.32
C PRO A 320 6.15 13.29 -13.47
N ASN A 321 5.37 14.37 -13.39
CA ASN A 321 4.43 14.78 -14.42
C ASN A 321 5.06 15.68 -15.52
N SER A 322 6.38 15.92 -15.47
CA SER A 322 7.03 16.73 -16.50
C SER A 322 6.99 16.05 -17.87
N ARG A 323 6.92 16.82 -18.96
CA ARG A 323 6.87 16.26 -20.32
C ARG A 323 8.07 15.36 -20.63
N ALA A 324 9.25 15.69 -20.09
CA ALA A 324 10.46 14.90 -20.27
C ALA A 324 10.31 13.51 -19.61
N VAL A 325 9.80 13.46 -18.38
CA VAL A 325 9.54 12.20 -17.66
C VAL A 325 8.49 11.38 -18.38
N GLN A 326 7.35 11.99 -18.73
CA GLN A 326 6.25 11.28 -19.37
C GLN A 326 6.67 10.69 -20.72
N LYS A 327 7.48 11.41 -21.51
CA LYS A 327 8.03 10.90 -22.77
C LYS A 327 8.88 9.63 -22.55
N VAL A 328 9.75 9.63 -21.53
CA VAL A 328 10.60 8.46 -21.23
C VAL A 328 9.75 7.30 -20.70
N TRP A 329 8.79 7.60 -19.83
CA TRP A 329 7.85 6.61 -19.30
C TRP A 329 7.06 5.96 -20.43
N ASP A 330 6.45 6.75 -21.33
CA ASP A 330 5.68 6.24 -22.47
C ASP A 330 6.52 5.34 -23.40
N VAL A 331 7.79 5.68 -23.63
CA VAL A 331 8.72 4.82 -24.39
C VAL A 331 8.93 3.48 -23.68
N LEU A 332 9.21 3.48 -22.38
CA LEU A 332 9.44 2.25 -21.62
C LEU A 332 8.19 1.35 -21.60
N ILE A 333 7.01 1.94 -21.40
CA ILE A 333 5.73 1.19 -21.41
C ILE A 333 5.42 0.65 -22.80
N HIS A 334 5.68 1.43 -23.87
CA HIS A 334 5.45 0.96 -25.23
C HIS A 334 6.34 -0.24 -25.59
N GLU A 335 7.61 -0.22 -25.20
CA GLU A 335 8.58 -1.25 -25.57
C GLU A 335 8.51 -2.50 -24.67
N LEU A 336 8.23 -2.32 -23.37
CA LEU A 336 8.26 -3.41 -22.39
C LEU A 336 6.86 -3.82 -21.88
N GLY A 337 5.81 -3.14 -22.32
CA GLY A 337 4.41 -3.46 -22.04
C GLY A 337 3.83 -2.70 -20.86
N ASP A 338 4.49 -2.74 -19.71
CA ASP A 338 3.98 -2.14 -18.47
C ASP A 338 5.07 -1.74 -17.45
N GLU A 339 4.67 -0.98 -16.43
CA GLU A 339 5.59 -0.41 -15.44
C GLU A 339 6.25 -1.48 -14.56
N VAL A 340 5.52 -2.53 -14.16
CA VAL A 340 6.08 -3.62 -13.36
C VAL A 340 7.10 -4.43 -14.17
N ALA A 341 6.87 -4.64 -15.47
CA ALA A 341 7.86 -5.25 -16.34
C ALA A 341 9.16 -4.44 -16.34
N VAL A 342 9.07 -3.12 -16.44
CA VAL A 342 10.24 -2.21 -16.39
C VAL A 342 10.91 -2.22 -15.01
N LEU A 343 10.16 -2.28 -13.91
CA LEU A 343 10.72 -2.16 -12.57
C LEU A 343 11.23 -3.50 -12.01
N VAL A 344 10.64 -4.62 -12.39
CA VAL A 344 10.84 -5.92 -11.72
C VAL A 344 11.36 -7.00 -12.67
N ASP A 345 10.78 -7.13 -13.87
CA ASP A 345 10.89 -8.39 -14.64
C ASP A 345 11.88 -8.34 -15.82
N ALA A 346 11.90 -7.23 -16.57
CA ALA A 346 12.70 -7.10 -17.79
C ALA A 346 14.20 -7.19 -17.48
N ASP A 347 15.00 -7.72 -18.40
CA ASP A 347 16.46 -7.68 -18.26
C ASP A 347 16.94 -6.21 -18.35
N ILE A 348 17.92 -5.82 -17.54
CA ILE A 348 18.37 -4.41 -17.50
C ILE A 348 18.91 -3.92 -18.85
N ASN A 349 19.44 -4.82 -19.68
CA ASN A 349 19.95 -4.52 -21.02
C ASN A 349 18.82 -4.22 -22.02
N GLN A 350 17.58 -4.64 -21.72
CA GLN A 350 16.41 -4.28 -22.54
C GLN A 350 16.05 -2.80 -22.40
N LEU A 351 16.66 -2.05 -21.48
CA LEU A 351 16.40 -0.63 -21.26
C LEU A 351 17.36 0.30 -22.04
N ASP A 352 18.09 -0.22 -23.03
CA ASP A 352 19.07 0.55 -23.81
C ASP A 352 18.45 1.63 -24.72
N MET A 353 17.12 1.66 -24.86
CA MET A 353 16.41 2.71 -25.60
C MET A 353 16.27 4.03 -24.86
N VAL A 354 16.59 4.08 -23.55
CA VAL A 354 16.57 5.30 -22.74
C VAL A 354 17.98 5.73 -22.32
N ASP A 355 18.11 6.97 -21.86
CA ASP A 355 19.39 7.51 -21.39
C ASP A 355 19.99 6.64 -20.27
N ALA A 356 21.32 6.48 -20.28
CA ALA A 356 22.04 5.64 -19.33
C ALA A 356 21.73 6.01 -17.87
N CYS A 357 21.51 7.29 -17.55
CA CYS A 357 21.16 7.71 -16.19
C CYS A 357 19.81 7.12 -15.72
N VAL A 358 18.83 6.96 -16.61
CA VAL A 358 17.52 6.37 -16.29
C VAL A 358 17.67 4.86 -16.08
N ARG A 359 18.37 4.18 -16.99
CA ARG A 359 18.67 2.75 -16.86
C ARG A 359 19.43 2.46 -15.58
N ASP A 360 20.46 3.23 -15.28
CA ASP A 360 21.28 3.06 -14.08
C ASP A 360 20.44 3.31 -12.82
N ALA A 361 19.60 4.35 -12.79
CA ALA A 361 18.68 4.60 -11.67
C ALA A 361 17.72 3.43 -11.42
N ILE A 362 17.07 2.90 -12.47
CA ILE A 362 16.21 1.71 -12.36
C ILE A 362 17.02 0.52 -11.84
N GLY A 363 18.24 0.33 -12.34
CA GLY A 363 19.17 -0.70 -11.87
C GLY A 363 19.52 -0.57 -10.38
N GLN A 364 19.70 0.65 -9.87
CA GLN A 364 19.97 0.90 -8.45
C GLN A 364 18.77 0.55 -7.58
N PHE A 365 17.55 0.94 -7.99
CA PHE A 365 16.33 0.57 -7.27
C PHE A 365 16.11 -0.94 -7.23
N ARG A 366 16.27 -1.64 -8.37
CA ARG A 366 16.18 -3.11 -8.46
C ARG A 366 17.15 -3.85 -7.53
N LYS A 367 18.33 -3.28 -7.28
CA LYS A 367 19.36 -3.85 -6.41
C LYS A 367 19.26 -3.39 -4.96
N GLY A 368 18.31 -2.52 -4.62
CA GLY A 368 18.23 -1.88 -3.30
C GLY A 368 19.41 -0.95 -3.00
N GLN A 369 20.10 -0.45 -4.03
CA GLN A 369 21.30 0.38 -3.92
C GLN A 369 20.94 1.88 -3.99
N VAL A 370 20.02 2.32 -3.16
CA VAL A 370 19.63 3.73 -3.00
C VAL A 370 19.95 4.20 -1.59
N ILE A 371 20.23 5.49 -1.44
CA ILE A 371 20.47 6.11 -0.14
C ILE A 371 19.13 6.63 0.38
N LEU A 372 18.70 6.11 1.53
CA LEU A 372 17.46 6.50 2.20
C LEU A 372 17.78 7.46 3.34
N HIS A 373 17.18 8.64 3.29
CA HIS A 373 17.20 9.61 4.39
C HIS A 373 15.83 9.59 5.06
N PRO A 374 15.70 9.02 6.28
CA PRO A 374 14.41 8.82 6.91
C PRO A 374 13.61 10.10 7.12
N GLY A 375 12.30 10.01 6.95
CA GLY A 375 11.35 11.04 7.35
C GLY A 375 11.04 11.01 8.84
N GLY A 376 10.36 12.04 9.32
CA GLY A 376 10.01 12.16 10.73
C GLY A 376 9.29 13.47 11.04
N GLY A 377 8.47 13.46 12.10
CA GLY A 377 7.82 14.67 12.61
C GLY A 377 6.86 15.35 11.63
N GLY A 378 6.40 14.65 10.59
CA GLY A 378 5.48 15.15 9.57
C GLY A 378 6.15 15.57 8.26
N ARG A 379 7.47 15.41 8.15
CA ARG A 379 8.23 15.65 6.91
C ARG A 379 8.60 14.31 6.27
N TYR A 380 8.30 14.15 4.99
CA TYR A 380 8.75 13.00 4.20
C TYR A 380 10.28 12.89 4.23
N GLY A 381 10.75 11.65 4.19
CA GLY A 381 12.15 11.34 3.93
C GLY A 381 12.55 11.72 2.50
N ARG A 382 13.78 11.36 2.15
CA ARG A 382 14.31 11.58 0.80
C ARG A 382 15.06 10.36 0.34
N ILE A 383 14.83 9.98 -0.91
CA ILE A 383 15.61 8.98 -1.61
C ILE A 383 16.66 9.69 -2.46
N GLU A 384 17.87 9.17 -2.48
CA GLU A 384 18.98 9.69 -3.24
C GLU A 384 19.68 8.57 -4.02
N LEU A 385 19.91 8.80 -5.31
CA LEU A 385 20.70 7.91 -6.15
C LEU A 385 22.19 8.07 -5.79
N PRO A 386 22.95 6.98 -5.60
CA PRO A 386 24.38 7.07 -5.36
C PRO A 386 25.08 7.78 -6.52
N SER A 387 26.08 8.61 -6.21
CA SER A 387 26.91 9.22 -7.25
C SER A 387 27.66 8.13 -8.01
N SER A 388 27.46 8.04 -9.33
CA SER A 388 28.33 7.22 -10.17
C SER A 388 29.74 7.83 -10.13
N ASN A 389 30.72 7.06 -9.66
CA ASN A 389 32.13 7.48 -9.76
C ASN A 389 32.52 7.56 -11.25
N GLY A 390 32.45 8.77 -11.81
CA GLY A 390 32.86 9.05 -13.19
C GLY A 390 32.53 10.47 -13.60
N THR A 391 33.51 11.36 -13.45
CA THR A 391 33.54 12.80 -13.82
C THR A 391 32.71 13.78 -12.99
N SER A 392 33.40 14.32 -11.99
CA SER A 392 33.14 15.62 -11.38
C SER A 392 33.06 16.74 -12.41
N THR A 393 32.00 17.56 -12.34
CA THR A 393 32.17 19.01 -12.23
C THR A 393 31.01 19.58 -11.42
N ALA A 394 31.38 20.26 -10.35
CA ALA A 394 30.49 20.88 -9.39
C ALA A 394 29.59 21.96 -10.01
N GLN A 395 28.35 22.04 -9.53
CA GLN A 395 27.76 23.30 -9.06
C GLN A 395 26.61 22.99 -8.10
N GLN A 396 26.93 23.00 -6.80
CA GLN A 396 25.92 23.19 -5.77
C GLN A 396 25.29 24.57 -5.97
N LYS A 397 24.03 24.60 -6.40
CA LYS A 397 23.12 25.72 -6.13
C LYS A 397 22.13 25.25 -5.09
N GLY A 398 22.28 25.76 -3.87
CA GLY A 398 21.27 25.64 -2.84
C GLY A 398 19.96 26.25 -3.33
N GLN A 399 18.91 25.43 -3.34
CA GLN A 399 17.55 25.92 -3.36
C GLN A 399 16.81 25.25 -2.21
N ALA A 400 16.42 26.08 -1.24
CA ALA A 400 15.41 25.74 -0.26
C ALA A 400 14.16 25.28 -1.01
N GLN A 401 13.71 24.05 -0.77
CA GLN A 401 12.41 23.57 -1.22
C GLN A 401 11.33 24.46 -0.59
N SER A 402 10.64 25.21 -1.44
CA SER A 402 9.38 25.87 -1.11
C SER A 402 8.32 24.80 -0.82
N ALA A 403 7.62 24.94 0.30
CA ALA A 403 6.52 24.09 0.72
C ALA A 403 5.39 24.06 -0.35
N ILE A 404 4.77 22.90 -0.49
CA ILE A 404 3.65 22.58 -1.41
C ILE A 404 2.31 23.23 -0.96
N PHE A 405 2.35 24.40 -0.33
CA PHE A 405 1.15 25.17 -0.01
C PHE A 405 1.29 26.59 -0.54
N ASP A 406 0.97 26.75 -1.83
CA ASP A 406 0.46 27.99 -2.40
C ASP A 406 -0.27 27.68 -3.71
N PHE A 407 -1.46 27.09 -3.57
CA PHE A 407 -2.57 27.32 -4.50
C PHE A 407 -3.79 27.62 -3.64
N ARG A 408 -4.18 28.90 -3.62
CA ARG A 408 -5.45 29.38 -3.09
C ARG A 408 -6.61 28.99 -4.00
#